data_AF-A0A954RSY7-F1
#
_entry.id   AF-A0A954RSY7-F1
#
_cell.length_a   1.000
_cell.length_b   1.000
_cell.length_c   1.000
_cell.angle_alpha   90.00
_cell.angle_beta   90.00
_cell.angle_gamma   90.00
#
_symmetry.space_group_name_H-M   'P 1'
#
loop_
_entity.id
_entity.type
_entity.pdbx_description
1 polymer ?
#
loop_
_entity_poly.entity_id
_entity_poly.type
_entity_poly.pdbx_seq_one_letter_code
_entity_poly.pdbx_strand_id
1 'polypeptide(L)'
;DRVPILGPLTSGGPAQALDPPSDDEIIRTLERSHPVEGGMPFLHEVQRNNVRIRKDLIADYVDPPRFYPVIGPAQLHHAHYKCTVYFTEVKRVGWPVPYTATDEDSQEVIYIDHNHLHMVGNVDTGAGSNY
;
A
#
# COMPACT_ATOMS: atom_id res chain seq x y z
N ASP A 1 0.27 0.31 -11.98
CA ASP A 1 1.52 0.13 -11.23
C ASP A 1 2.60 -0.50 -12.08
N ARG A 2 3.85 -0.02 -11.96
CA ARG A 2 5.01 -0.68 -12.56
C ARG A 2 5.57 -1.64 -11.51
N VAL A 3 5.63 -2.92 -11.84
CA VAL A 3 6.25 -3.93 -10.96
C VAL A 3 7.76 -3.75 -11.02
N PRO A 4 8.44 -3.46 -9.89
CA PRO A 4 9.89 -3.32 -9.91
C PRO A 4 10.53 -4.68 -10.19
N ILE A 5 11.56 -4.65 -11.03
CA ILE A 5 12.41 -5.81 -11.32
C ILE A 5 13.68 -5.62 -10.49
N LEU A 6 13.95 -6.58 -9.62
CA LEU A 6 15.13 -6.62 -8.76
C LEU A 6 16.12 -7.67 -9.27
N GLY A 7 17.36 -7.52 -8.81
CA GLY A 7 18.40 -8.53 -9.02
C GLY A 7 18.04 -9.89 -8.42
N PRO A 8 18.83 -10.92 -8.76
CA PRO A 8 18.62 -12.27 -8.26
C PRO A 8 18.69 -12.32 -6.73
N LEU A 9 17.80 -13.12 -6.13
CA LEU A 9 17.89 -13.47 -4.72
C LEU A 9 19.25 -14.14 -4.46
N THR A 10 20.02 -13.60 -3.51
CA THR A 10 21.27 -14.22 -3.08
C THR A 10 20.95 -15.57 -2.44
N SER A 11 21.67 -16.62 -2.87
CA SER A 11 21.47 -17.99 -2.37
C SER A 11 21.57 -18.03 -0.84
N GLY A 12 20.44 -18.19 -0.15
CA GLY A 12 20.36 -18.30 1.31
C GLY A 12 20.04 -17.01 2.08
N GLY A 13 19.80 -15.89 1.38
CA GLY A 13 19.26 -14.68 2.01
C GLY A 13 17.78 -14.85 2.38
N PRO A 14 17.27 -14.17 3.43
CA PRO A 14 15.85 -14.18 3.70
C PRO A 14 15.13 -13.58 2.49
N ALA A 15 14.15 -14.29 1.95
CA ALA A 15 13.20 -13.76 0.99
C ALA A 15 12.22 -12.82 1.72
N GLN A 16 12.76 -11.79 2.36
CA GLN A 16 11.96 -10.77 3.02
C GLN A 16 11.55 -9.76 1.97
N ALA A 17 10.26 -9.47 1.91
CA ALA A 17 9.74 -8.42 1.06
C ALA A 17 10.48 -7.09 1.28
N LEU A 18 10.43 -6.24 0.25
CA LEU A 18 10.83 -4.84 0.29
C LEU A 18 10.18 -4.08 1.46
N ASP A 19 10.55 -2.79 1.58
CA ASP A 19 10.03 -1.88 2.59
C ASP A 19 8.50 -1.95 2.74
N PRO A 20 7.97 -1.88 3.97
CA PRO A 20 6.54 -1.87 4.20
C PRO A 20 5.85 -0.69 3.47
N PRO A 21 4.54 -0.77 3.20
CA PRO A 21 3.80 0.27 2.51
C PRO A 21 4.01 1.64 3.16
N SER A 22 4.25 2.65 2.32
CA SER A 22 4.49 4.01 2.78
C SER A 22 3.23 4.60 3.39
N ASP A 23 3.38 5.50 4.37
CA ASP A 23 2.23 6.17 4.97
C ASP A 23 1.43 6.97 3.93
N ASP A 24 2.09 7.61 2.96
CA ASP A 24 1.43 8.32 1.85
C ASP A 24 0.61 7.37 0.96
N GLU A 25 1.11 6.15 0.72
CA GLU A 25 0.40 5.13 -0.05
C GLU A 25 -0.88 4.68 0.67
N ILE A 26 -0.77 4.46 1.98
CA ILE A 26 -1.90 4.09 2.84
C ILE A 26 -2.93 5.22 2.88
N ILE A 27 -2.50 6.48 3.07
CA ILE A 27 -3.40 7.64 3.12
C ILE A 27 -4.08 7.91 1.78
N ARG A 28 -3.38 7.76 0.65
CA ARG A 28 -4.01 7.90 -0.68
C ARG A 28 -5.02 6.81 -0.96
N THR A 29 -4.74 5.59 -0.50
CA THR A 29 -5.69 4.48 -0.63
C THR A 29 -6.89 4.69 0.27
N LEU A 30 -6.66 5.15 1.51
CA LEU A 30 -7.70 5.56 2.45
C LEU A 30 -8.59 6.63 1.84
N GLU A 31 -8.01 7.66 1.23
CA GLU A 31 -8.77 8.76 0.62
C GLU A 31 -9.63 8.30 -0.56
N ARG A 32 -9.22 7.23 -1.25
CA ARG A 32 -10.00 6.64 -2.34
C ARG A 32 -11.18 5.82 -1.82
N SER A 33 -11.01 5.09 -0.72
CA SER A 33 -12.07 4.23 -0.16
C SER A 33 -13.03 5.01 0.75
N HIS A 34 -12.48 5.97 1.49
CA HIS A 34 -13.17 6.83 2.42
C HIS A 34 -12.65 8.25 2.16
N PRO A 35 -13.35 9.11 1.41
CA PRO A 35 -12.89 10.45 1.10
C PRO A 35 -13.18 11.43 2.24
N VAL A 36 -12.29 12.40 2.45
CA VAL A 36 -12.59 13.56 3.30
C VAL A 36 -13.40 14.54 2.46
N GLU A 37 -14.71 14.61 2.71
CA GLU A 37 -15.59 15.50 1.96
C GLU A 37 -15.69 16.88 2.59
N GLY A 38 -15.54 17.92 1.78
CA GLY A 38 -15.78 19.30 2.19
C GLY A 38 -15.21 20.29 1.20
N GLY A 39 -16.07 21.09 0.56
CA GLY A 39 -15.65 22.15 -0.37
C GLY A 39 -16.30 23.50 -0.06
N MET A 40 -17.38 23.50 0.70
CA MET A 40 -18.09 24.70 1.13
C MET A 40 -18.09 24.74 2.66
N PRO A 41 -17.30 25.63 3.26
CA PRO A 41 -17.28 25.83 4.70
C PRO A 41 -18.71 25.97 5.24
N PHE A 42 -18.97 25.34 6.38
CA PHE A 42 -20.25 25.38 7.09
C PHE A 42 -21.45 24.70 6.39
N LEU A 43 -21.28 23.97 5.28
CA LEU A 43 -22.35 23.12 4.73
C LEU A 43 -22.18 21.66 5.15
N HIS A 44 -21.07 21.05 4.74
CA HIS A 44 -20.72 19.67 5.08
C HIS A 44 -19.20 19.54 5.05
N GLU A 45 -18.62 19.18 6.19
CA GLU A 45 -17.19 18.99 6.35
C GLU A 45 -16.96 17.71 7.16
N VAL A 46 -16.20 16.79 6.57
CA VAL A 46 -15.65 15.63 7.25
C VAL A 46 -14.19 15.96 7.56
N GLN A 47 -13.72 15.62 8.74
CA GLN A 47 -12.32 15.77 9.14
C GLN A 47 -11.84 14.46 9.76
N ARG A 48 -10.58 14.09 9.48
CA ARG A 48 -9.87 13.01 10.17
C ARG A 48 -8.78 13.58 11.05
N ASN A 49 -8.81 13.23 12.32
CA ASN A 49 -7.84 13.69 13.31
C ASN A 49 -7.18 12.51 14.00
N ASN A 50 -6.01 12.74 14.62
CA ASN A 50 -5.29 11.76 15.44
C ASN A 50 -5.02 10.41 14.73
N VAL A 51 -4.69 10.46 13.45
CA VAL A 51 -4.47 9.25 12.63
C VAL A 51 -3.32 8.42 13.20
N ARG A 52 -3.57 7.12 13.41
CA ARG A 52 -2.60 6.11 13.83
C ARG A 52 -2.66 4.93 12.88
N ILE A 53 -1.54 4.55 12.30
CA ILE A 53 -1.48 3.48 11.30
C ILE A 53 -0.73 2.29 11.90
N ARG A 54 -1.36 1.11 11.86
CA ARG A 54 -0.74 -0.17 12.17
C ARG A 54 -0.56 -0.97 10.89
N LYS A 55 0.64 -1.46 10.64
CA LYS A 55 0.98 -2.27 9.46
C LYS A 55 1.30 -3.69 9.91
N ASP A 56 0.53 -4.66 9.47
CA ASP A 56 0.73 -6.07 9.75
C ASP A 56 1.02 -6.81 8.43
N LEU A 57 2.11 -7.56 8.37
CA LEU A 57 2.45 -8.43 7.24
C LEU A 57 1.63 -9.73 7.36
N ILE A 58 0.78 -10.02 6.37
CA ILE A 58 -0.07 -11.21 6.38
C ILE A 58 0.64 -12.39 5.72
N ALA A 59 1.26 -12.15 4.58
CA ALA A 59 1.90 -13.19 3.79
C ALA A 59 3.09 -12.62 3.03
N ASP A 60 4.17 -13.39 3.02
CA ASP A 60 5.43 -13.07 2.36
C ASP A 60 5.98 -14.37 1.77
N TYR A 61 5.93 -14.50 0.44
CA TYR A 61 6.37 -15.71 -0.25
C TYR A 61 6.79 -15.47 -1.70
N VAL A 62 7.63 -16.38 -2.20
CA VAL A 62 8.18 -16.34 -3.55
C VAL A 62 7.65 -17.52 -4.36
N ASP A 63 7.11 -17.23 -5.53
CA ASP A 63 6.66 -18.23 -6.49
C ASP A 63 7.84 -18.99 -7.12
N PRO A 64 7.64 -20.23 -7.60
CA PRO A 64 8.65 -20.93 -8.37
C PRO A 64 9.01 -20.14 -9.65
N PRO A 65 10.25 -20.26 -10.16
CA PRO A 65 10.70 -19.53 -11.35
C PRO A 65 9.79 -19.78 -12.56
N ARG A 66 9.40 -18.70 -13.25
CA ARG A 66 8.60 -18.74 -14.47
C ARG A 66 9.25 -17.87 -15.54
N PHE A 67 8.90 -18.14 -16.80
CA PHE A 67 9.37 -17.34 -17.92
C PHE A 67 8.40 -16.18 -18.19
N TYR A 68 8.89 -14.94 -18.06
CA TYR A 68 8.17 -13.73 -18.40
C TYR A 68 8.69 -13.20 -19.75
N PRO A 69 7.86 -13.05 -20.80
CA PRO A 69 8.34 -12.75 -22.15
C PRO A 69 9.25 -11.53 -22.31
N VAL A 70 9.09 -10.49 -21.49
CA VAL A 70 9.86 -9.24 -21.56
C VAL A 70 11.06 -9.22 -20.60
N ILE A 71 11.06 -10.06 -19.57
CA ILE A 71 12.02 -10.00 -18.45
C ILE A 71 12.95 -11.22 -18.48
N GLY A 72 12.47 -12.34 -19.03
CA GLY A 72 13.14 -13.62 -19.00
C GLY A 72 12.73 -14.48 -17.79
N PRO A 73 13.57 -15.43 -17.38
CA PRO A 73 13.31 -16.25 -16.20
C PRO A 73 13.33 -15.40 -14.93
N ALA A 74 12.20 -15.32 -14.23
CA ALA A 74 12.07 -14.57 -12.99
C ALA A 74 11.15 -15.28 -11.99
N GLN A 75 11.36 -14.99 -10.72
CA GLN A 75 10.49 -15.36 -9.61
C GLN A 75 9.65 -14.15 -9.20
N LEU A 76 8.37 -14.37 -8.95
CA LEU A 76 7.48 -13.35 -8.41
C LEU A 76 7.47 -13.46 -6.89
N HIS A 77 7.77 -12.35 -6.23
CA HIS A 77 7.71 -12.20 -4.79
C HIS A 77 6.43 -11.44 -4.45
N HIS A 78 5.57 -12.08 -3.67
CA HIS A 78 4.33 -11.49 -3.16
C HIS A 78 4.50 -11.08 -1.70
N ALA A 79 4.11 -9.84 -1.40
CA ALA A 79 4.07 -9.31 -0.05
C ALA A 79 2.71 -8.67 0.21
N HIS A 80 1.92 -9.29 1.08
CA HIS A 80 0.57 -8.88 1.40
C HIS A 80 0.52 -8.20 2.76
N TYR A 81 0.14 -6.92 2.79
CA TYR A 81 0.03 -6.14 4.01
C TYR A 81 -1.43 -5.84 4.35
N LYS A 82 -1.75 -5.94 5.63
CA LYS A 82 -2.95 -5.35 6.23
C LYS A 82 -2.55 -4.10 6.98
N CYS A 83 -3.05 -2.97 6.52
CA CYS A 83 -2.88 -1.69 7.19
C CYS A 83 -4.19 -1.32 7.88
N THR A 84 -4.17 -1.23 9.21
CA THR A 84 -5.33 -0.74 9.98
C THR A 84 -5.07 0.71 10.37
N VAL A 85 -5.95 1.61 9.92
CA VAL A 85 -5.89 3.03 10.22
C VAL A 85 -6.94 3.37 11.25
N TYR A 86 -6.51 3.86 12.41
CA TYR A 86 -7.37 4.37 13.47
C TYR A 86 -7.38 5.90 13.39
N PHE A 87 -8.55 6.51 13.49
CA PHE A 87 -8.68 7.98 13.47
C PHE A 87 -9.94 8.42 14.20
N THR A 88 -9.95 9.69 14.61
CA THR A 88 -11.16 10.37 15.09
C THR A 88 -11.81 11.06 13.90
N GLU A 89 -13.05 10.69 13.58
CA GLU A 89 -13.84 11.36 12.54
C GLU A 89 -14.70 12.47 13.16
N VAL A 90 -14.60 13.68 12.61
CA VAL A 90 -15.47 14.78 12.99
C VAL A 90 -16.26 15.22 11.76
N LYS A 91 -17.57 15.01 11.81
CA LYS A 91 -18.51 15.41 10.78
C LYS A 91 -19.29 16.63 11.22
N ARG A 92 -19.03 17.77 10.58
CA ARG A 92 -19.78 19.03 10.77
C ARG A 92 -20.76 19.21 9.63
N VAL A 93 -22.04 19.22 9.97
CA VAL A 93 -23.13 19.48 9.02
C VAL A 93 -23.80 20.78 9.46
N GLY A 94 -23.86 21.77 8.57
CA GLY A 94 -24.48 23.06 8.88
C GLY A 94 -25.88 23.27 8.28
N TRP A 95 -26.38 22.32 7.46
CA TRP A 95 -27.71 22.38 6.86
C TRP A 95 -28.27 20.96 6.63
N PRO A 96 -29.60 20.72 6.75
CA PRO A 96 -30.69 21.65 7.10
C PRO A 96 -30.82 21.96 8.58
N VAL A 97 -30.29 21.10 9.44
CA VAL A 97 -30.19 21.33 10.89
C VAL A 97 -28.72 21.19 11.27
N PRO A 98 -28.09 22.24 11.84
CA PRO A 98 -26.69 22.16 12.22
C PRO A 98 -26.45 21.12 13.31
N TYR A 99 -25.49 20.23 13.09
CA TYR A 99 -24.99 19.32 14.11
C TYR A 99 -23.52 18.96 13.87
N THR A 100 -22.87 18.50 14.95
CA THR A 100 -21.53 17.92 14.88
C THR A 100 -21.62 16.51 15.43
N ALA A 101 -21.20 15.54 14.62
CA ALA A 101 -21.02 14.17 15.07
C ALA A 101 -19.52 13.90 15.17
N THR A 102 -19.09 13.35 16.29
CA THR A 102 -17.72 12.93 16.52
C THR A 102 -17.73 11.43 16.78
N ASP A 103 -16.94 10.69 16.01
CA ASP A 103 -16.65 9.29 16.25
C ASP A 103 -15.18 9.17 16.65
N GLU A 104 -14.94 8.76 17.90
CA GLU A 104 -13.59 8.70 18.48
C GLU A 104 -12.83 7.42 18.11
N ASP A 105 -13.56 6.36 17.72
CA ASP A 105 -13.04 5.01 17.52
C ASP A 105 -13.17 4.53 16.05
N SER A 106 -13.21 5.45 15.09
CA SER A 106 -13.25 5.10 13.67
C SER A 106 -12.00 4.32 13.26
N GLN A 107 -12.23 3.23 12.52
CA GLN A 107 -11.15 2.39 12.00
C GLN A 107 -11.43 1.96 10.56
N GLU A 108 -10.37 1.91 9.76
CA GLU A 108 -10.41 1.43 8.39
C GLU A 108 -9.31 0.41 8.13
N VAL A 109 -9.63 -0.64 7.39
CA VAL A 109 -8.69 -1.73 7.06
C VAL A 109 -8.41 -1.70 5.57
N ILE A 110 -7.14 -1.48 5.23
CA ILE A 110 -6.65 -1.38 3.86
C ILE A 110 -5.71 -2.54 3.58
N TYR A 111 -5.94 -3.24 2.49
CA TYR A 111 -5.05 -4.28 1.99
C TYR A 111 -4.19 -3.72 0.86
N ILE A 112 -2.87 -3.86 1.00
CA ILE A 112 -1.89 -3.39 0.02
C ILE A 112 -0.96 -4.53 -0.33
N ASP A 113 -0.79 -4.75 -1.63
CA ASP A 113 0.07 -5.80 -2.19
C ASP A 113 1.31 -5.18 -2.82
N HIS A 114 2.48 -5.56 -2.31
CA HIS A 114 3.77 -5.15 -2.84
C HIS A 114 4.41 -6.32 -3.58
N ASN A 115 4.11 -6.42 -4.86
CA ASN A 115 4.62 -7.48 -5.71
C ASN A 115 5.82 -7.00 -6.52
N HIS A 116 6.87 -7.82 -6.58
CA HIS A 116 8.08 -7.52 -7.34
C HIS A 116 8.70 -8.78 -7.93
N LEU A 117 9.51 -8.61 -8.98
CA LEU A 117 10.12 -9.73 -9.69
C LEU A 117 11.61 -9.81 -9.38
N HIS A 118 12.11 -11.01 -9.13
CA HIS A 118 13.53 -11.31 -9.06
C HIS A 118 13.96 -12.06 -10.31
N MET A 119 14.94 -11.55 -11.04
CA MET A 119 15.52 -12.30 -12.16
C MET A 119 16.25 -13.54 -11.64
N VAL A 120 16.13 -14.67 -12.32
CA VAL A 120 16.75 -15.94 -11.91
C VAL A 120 17.61 -16.52 -13.03
N GLY A 121 18.82 -16.96 -12.69
CA GLY A 121 19.79 -17.51 -13.63
C GLY A 121 20.81 -16.47 -14.10
N ASN A 122 21.75 -16.91 -14.93
CA ASN A 122 22.78 -16.05 -15.51
C ASN A 122 22.19 -15.26 -16.69
N VAL A 123 21.30 -14.31 -16.38
CA VAL A 123 20.66 -13.44 -17.36
C VAL A 123 21.65 -12.31 -17.68
N ASP A 124 22.17 -12.28 -18.90
CA ASP A 124 23.01 -11.19 -19.38
C ASP A 124 22.10 -10.00 -19.70
N THR A 125 22.04 -9.03 -18.77
CA THR A 125 21.25 -7.81 -18.92
C THR A 125 21.89 -6.82 -19.91
N GLY A 126 23.09 -7.14 -20.44
CA GLY A 126 23.84 -6.33 -21.38
C GLY A 126 24.59 -5.17 -20.70
N ALA A 127 25.62 -4.66 -21.38
CA ALA A 127 26.58 -3.67 -20.85
C ALA A 127 26.00 -2.28 -20.50
N GLY A 128 24.68 -2.09 -20.54
CA GLY A 128 23.98 -0.84 -20.24
C GLY A 128 22.70 -1.01 -19.42
N SER A 129 22.52 -2.17 -18.78
CA SER A 129 21.40 -2.37 -17.85
C SER A 129 21.58 -1.51 -16.60
N ASN A 130 20.53 -0.79 -16.20
CA ASN A 130 20.47 -0.08 -14.92
C ASN A 130 20.12 -1.00 -13.73
N TYR A 131 20.18 -2.31 -13.96
CA TYR A 131 20.04 -3.40 -12.98
C TYR A 131 21.26 -4.29 -13.04
#